data_AF-A0A171KN30-F1
#
_entry.id   AF-A0A171KN30-F1
#
_cell.length_a   1.000
_cell.length_b   1.000
_cell.length_c   1.000
_cell.angle_alpha   90.00
_cell.angle_beta   90.00
_cell.angle_gamma   90.00
#
_symmetry.space_group_name_H-M   'P 1'
#
loop_
_entity.id
_entity.type
_entity.pdbx_description
1 polymer ?
#
loop_
_entity_poly.entity_id
_entity_poly.type
_entity_poly.pdbx_seq_one_letter_code
_entity_poly.pdbx_strand_id
1 'polypeptide(L)'
;MSNLPQSGSPELSLQTVMHIVYGLFAVSLISAGFLGLAAVAGVILLYVKRQDFAATYFDGHAAWLLATFWWSVLALAVSFLATLIYIGWLGVFATIVWALYRVIRGWLALVEGRSPVDYE
;
A
#
# COMPACT_ATOMS: atom_id res chain seq x y z
N MET A 1 -12.68 -16.34 -42.72
CA MET A 1 -13.20 -16.02 -41.38
C MET A 1 -12.31 -14.95 -40.78
N SER A 2 -12.79 -13.71 -40.71
CA SER A 2 -12.07 -12.60 -40.09
C SER A 2 -12.00 -12.80 -38.58
N ASN A 3 -10.80 -12.94 -38.03
CA ASN A 3 -10.59 -12.84 -36.58
C ASN A 3 -10.81 -11.38 -36.19
N LEU A 4 -12.04 -11.05 -35.81
CA LEU A 4 -12.32 -9.76 -35.20
C LEU A 4 -11.54 -9.71 -33.86
N PRO A 5 -10.82 -8.62 -33.57
CA PRO A 5 -10.25 -8.43 -32.24
C PRO A 5 -11.41 -8.47 -31.25
N GLN A 6 -11.36 -9.41 -30.30
CA GLN A 6 -12.25 -9.38 -29.16
C GLN A 6 -11.92 -8.10 -28.40
N SER A 7 -12.74 -7.06 -28.56
CA SER A 7 -12.75 -5.93 -27.65
C SER A 7 -13.34 -6.44 -26.33
N GLY A 8 -12.53 -7.20 -25.58
CA GLY A 8 -12.80 -7.46 -24.18
C GLY A 8 -12.92 -6.12 -23.48
N SER A 9 -13.91 -6.00 -22.58
CA SER A 9 -13.97 -4.90 -21.61
C SER A 9 -12.56 -4.57 -21.11
N PRO A 10 -12.19 -3.30 -20.89
CA PRO A 10 -10.89 -2.96 -20.35
C PRO A 10 -10.79 -3.51 -18.92
N GLU A 11 -10.40 -4.77 -18.78
CA GLU A 11 -10.03 -5.35 -17.50
C GLU A 11 -8.81 -4.59 -17.02
N LEU A 12 -8.92 -3.98 -15.83
CA LEU A 12 -7.82 -3.22 -15.24
C LEU A 12 -6.64 -4.16 -15.03
N SER A 13 -5.50 -3.83 -15.65
CA SER A 13 -4.27 -4.60 -15.45
C SER A 13 -3.88 -4.61 -13.96
N LEU A 14 -3.29 -5.71 -13.48
CA LEU A 14 -2.83 -5.83 -12.09
C LEU A 14 -1.82 -4.72 -11.72
N GLN A 15 -1.03 -4.28 -12.69
CA GLN A 15 -0.11 -3.16 -12.52
C GLN A 15 -0.86 -1.85 -12.28
N THR A 16 -1.91 -1.56 -13.05
CA THR A 16 -2.78 -0.39 -12.84
C THR A 16 -3.43 -0.45 -11.46
N VAL A 17 -3.96 -1.61 -11.07
CA VAL A 17 -4.52 -1.82 -9.73
C VAL A 17 -3.48 -1.52 -8.65
N MET A 18 -2.26 -2.04 -8.79
CA MET A 18 -1.23 -1.84 -7.78
C MET A 18 -0.79 -0.36 -7.69
N HIS A 19 -0.70 0.36 -8.82
CA HIS A 19 -0.48 1.80 -8.81
C HIS A 19 -1.60 2.57 -8.10
N ILE A 20 -2.86 2.20 -8.31
CA ILE A 20 -4.01 2.78 -7.60
C ILE A 20 -3.87 2.55 -6.10
N VAL A 21 -3.53 1.33 -5.67
CA VAL A 21 -3.34 1.01 -4.24
C VAL A 21 -2.22 1.85 -3.63
N TYR A 22 -1.05 1.94 -4.27
CA TYR A 22 0.02 2.82 -3.80
C TYR A 22 -0.40 4.29 -3.71
N GLY A 23 -1.16 4.78 -4.71
CA GLY A 23 -1.73 6.12 -4.69
C GLY A 23 -2.69 6.36 -3.53
N LEU A 24 -3.56 5.40 -3.21
CA LEU A 24 -4.47 5.47 -2.06
C LEU A 24 -3.71 5.55 -0.73
N PHE A 25 -2.64 4.78 -0.57
CA PHE A 25 -1.76 4.87 0.60
C PHE A 25 -1.04 6.22 0.68
N ALA A 26 -0.53 6.74 -0.44
CA ALA A 26 0.14 8.03 -0.48
C ALA A 26 -0.81 9.20 -0.14
N VAL A 27 -2.03 9.21 -0.69
CA VAL A 27 -3.06 10.21 -0.35
C VAL A 27 -3.39 10.16 1.13
N SER A 28 -3.53 8.96 1.69
CA SER A 28 -3.75 8.78 3.13
C SER A 28 -2.62 9.39 3.97
N LEU A 29 -1.35 9.10 3.62
CA LEU A 29 -0.19 9.61 4.35
C LEU A 29 0.01 11.12 4.21
N ILE A 30 -0.14 11.67 3.00
CA ILE A 30 0.01 13.11 2.74
C ILE A 30 -1.04 13.92 3.50
N SER A 31 -2.23 13.36 3.68
CA SER A 31 -3.28 13.96 4.51
C SER A 31 -3.04 13.83 6.02
N ALA A 32 -1.85 13.38 6.44
CA ALA A 32 -1.52 13.02 7.82
C ALA A 32 -2.51 12.02 8.44
N GLY A 33 -3.05 11.11 7.63
CA GLY A 33 -4.04 10.13 8.05
C GLY A 33 -5.48 10.65 8.17
N PHE A 34 -5.74 11.94 7.89
CA PHE A 34 -7.10 12.48 7.85
C PHE A 34 -7.97 11.72 6.83
N LEU A 35 -7.38 11.34 5.71
CA LEU A 35 -7.96 10.42 4.73
C LEU A 35 -7.54 8.98 4.99
N GLY A 36 -7.64 8.53 6.25
CA GLY A 36 -7.36 7.14 6.64
C GLY A 36 -8.18 6.11 5.86
N LEU A 37 -9.41 6.49 5.45
CA LEU A 37 -10.26 5.67 4.60
C LEU A 37 -9.64 5.34 3.23
N ALA A 38 -8.75 6.20 2.70
CA ALA A 38 -8.04 5.90 1.46
C ALA A 38 -7.11 4.68 1.63
N ALA A 39 -6.34 4.63 2.73
CA ALA A 39 -5.50 3.45 3.03
C ALA A 39 -6.36 2.20 3.24
N VAL A 40 -7.51 2.32 3.92
CA VAL A 40 -8.46 1.20 4.11
C VAL A 40 -9.00 0.70 2.76
N ALA A 41 -9.38 1.60 1.85
CA ALA A 41 -9.79 1.23 0.50
C ALA A 41 -8.66 0.47 -0.23
N GLY A 42 -7.42 0.93 -0.11
CA GLY A 42 -6.25 0.23 -0.65
C GLY A 42 -6.10 -1.19 -0.09
N VAL A 43 -6.22 -1.35 1.22
CA VAL A 43 -6.19 -2.67 1.90
C VAL A 43 -7.31 -3.58 1.42
N ILE A 44 -8.53 -3.06 1.26
CA ILE A 44 -9.65 -3.83 0.71
C ILE A 44 -9.33 -4.31 -0.71
N LEU A 45 -8.83 -3.43 -1.58
CA LEU A 45 -8.42 -3.81 -2.93
C LEU A 45 -7.37 -4.93 -2.90
N LEU A 46 -6.38 -4.84 -2.00
CA LEU A 46 -5.35 -5.88 -1.86
C LEU A 46 -5.94 -7.24 -1.47
N TYR A 47 -6.91 -7.27 -0.56
CA TYR A 47 -7.56 -8.53 -0.18
C TYR A 47 -8.47 -9.07 -1.28
N VAL A 48 -9.26 -8.20 -1.94
CA VAL A 48 -10.15 -8.59 -3.04
C VAL A 48 -9.36 -9.16 -4.22
N LYS A 49 -8.22 -8.56 -4.54
CA LYS A 49 -7.34 -8.97 -5.66
C LYS A 49 -6.26 -9.95 -5.28
N ARG A 50 -6.26 -10.46 -4.04
CA ARG A 50 -5.19 -11.32 -3.52
C ARG A 50 -4.98 -12.60 -4.34
N GLN A 51 -6.06 -13.20 -4.83
CA GLN A 51 -5.97 -14.40 -5.68
C GLN A 51 -5.32 -14.09 -7.03
N ASP A 52 -5.62 -12.91 -7.60
CA ASP A 52 -5.06 -12.49 -8.88
C ASP A 52 -3.55 -12.16 -8.79
N PHE A 53 -3.07 -11.76 -7.60
CA PHE A 53 -1.66 -11.51 -7.35
C PHE A 53 -0.83 -12.77 -7.14
N ALA A 54 -1.47 -13.91 -6.82
CA ALA A 54 -0.77 -15.15 -6.52
C ALA A 54 0.11 -15.59 -7.70
N ALA A 55 1.31 -16.11 -7.38
CA ALA A 55 2.32 -16.51 -8.37
C ALA A 55 2.81 -15.38 -9.30
N THR A 56 2.62 -14.12 -8.92
CA THR A 56 3.21 -12.95 -9.59
C THR A 56 4.08 -12.14 -8.62
N TYR A 57 4.90 -11.22 -9.10
CA TYR A 57 5.68 -10.32 -8.23
C TYR A 57 4.78 -9.31 -7.47
N PHE A 58 3.51 -9.17 -7.85
CA PHE A 58 2.53 -8.33 -7.14
C PHE A 58 2.18 -8.88 -5.75
N ASP A 59 2.37 -10.18 -5.49
CA ASP A 59 2.16 -10.76 -4.15
C ASP A 59 3.11 -10.13 -3.12
N GLY A 60 4.35 -9.86 -3.52
CA GLY A 60 5.34 -9.15 -2.70
C GLY A 60 4.91 -7.71 -2.37
N HIS A 61 4.34 -6.98 -3.33
CA HIS A 61 3.78 -5.64 -3.10
C HIS A 61 2.57 -5.67 -2.17
N ALA A 62 1.66 -6.63 -2.35
CA ALA A 62 0.49 -6.79 -1.49
C ALA A 62 0.91 -7.07 -0.05
N ALA A 63 1.84 -8.01 0.17
CA ALA A 63 2.39 -8.30 1.49
C ALA A 63 3.11 -7.08 2.09
N TRP A 64 3.92 -6.37 1.29
CA TRP A 64 4.65 -5.17 1.71
C TRP A 64 3.71 -4.06 2.22
N LEU A 65 2.63 -3.79 1.48
CA LEU A 65 1.65 -2.76 1.84
C LEU A 65 0.76 -3.18 3.01
N LEU A 66 0.32 -4.44 3.06
CA LEU A 66 -0.44 -4.96 4.21
C LEU A 66 0.39 -4.91 5.50
N ALA A 67 1.67 -5.31 5.44
CA ALA A 67 2.58 -5.18 6.57
C ALA A 67 2.75 -3.71 6.98
N THR A 68 2.93 -2.81 6.01
CA THR A 68 3.05 -1.36 6.28
C THR A 68 1.81 -0.82 6.97
N PHE A 69 0.62 -1.22 6.53
CA PHE A 69 -0.66 -0.83 7.16
C PHE A 69 -0.76 -1.33 8.60
N TRP A 70 -0.60 -2.63 8.83
CA TRP A 70 -0.80 -3.21 10.17
C TRP A 70 0.23 -2.74 11.18
N TRP A 71 1.50 -2.60 10.77
CA TRP A 71 2.53 -2.01 11.64
C TRP A 71 2.27 -0.53 11.91
N SER A 72 1.76 0.24 10.94
CA SER A 72 1.37 1.63 11.18
C SER A 72 0.22 1.71 12.18
N VAL A 73 -0.81 0.89 12.04
CA VAL A 73 -1.94 0.83 12.99
C VAL A 73 -1.46 0.50 14.40
N LEU A 74 -0.61 -0.52 14.55
CA LEU A 74 -0.05 -0.90 15.83
C LEU A 74 0.83 0.22 16.43
N ALA A 75 1.74 0.80 15.65
CA ALA A 75 2.63 1.85 16.11
C ALA A 75 1.87 3.12 16.48
N LEU A 76 0.83 3.49 15.73
CA LEU A 76 -0.06 4.61 16.07
C LEU A 76 -0.86 4.33 17.35
N ALA A 77 -1.36 3.10 17.55
CA ALA A 77 -2.07 2.73 18.78
C ALA A 77 -1.16 2.83 20.01
N VAL A 78 0.07 2.31 19.93
CA VAL A 78 1.08 2.42 20.99
C VAL A 78 1.45 3.88 21.23
N SER A 79 1.68 4.65 20.17
CA SER A 79 2.01 6.07 20.25
C SER A 79 0.88 6.88 20.89
N PHE A 80 -0.38 6.57 20.55
CA PHE A 80 -1.55 7.19 21.16
C PHE A 80 -1.58 6.96 22.67
N LEU A 81 -1.34 5.74 23.15
CA LEU A 81 -1.24 5.47 24.59
C LEU A 81 -0.09 6.24 25.24
N ALA A 82 1.05 6.34 24.57
CA ALA A 82 2.22 7.09 25.05
C ALA A 82 1.99 8.62 25.06
N THR A 83 0.95 9.15 24.39
CA THR A 83 0.60 10.58 24.49
C THR A 83 0.13 10.97 25.89
N LEU A 84 -0.36 10.02 26.69
CA LEU A 84 -0.76 10.25 28.09
C LEU A 84 0.40 10.72 28.98
N ILE A 85 1.64 10.43 28.57
CA ILE A 85 2.88 10.88 29.22
C ILE A 85 3.69 11.82 28.31
N TYR A 86 3.02 12.45 27.33
CA TYR A 86 3.56 13.46 26.40
C TYR A 86 4.63 13.01 25.40
N ILE A 87 5.11 11.76 25.43
CA ILE A 87 6.14 11.28 24.49
C ILE A 87 5.58 10.67 23.19
N GLY A 88 4.29 10.35 23.16
CA GLY A 88 3.65 9.66 22.04
C GLY A 88 3.73 10.39 20.68
N TRP A 89 3.87 11.72 20.69
CA TRP A 89 3.99 12.53 19.48
C TRP A 89 5.22 12.16 18.63
N LEU A 90 6.33 11.79 19.27
CA LEU A 90 7.53 11.32 18.58
C LEU A 90 7.27 9.99 17.86
N GLY A 91 6.49 9.11 18.48
CA GLY A 91 6.09 7.83 17.88
C GLY A 91 5.16 8.00 16.68
N VAL A 92 4.20 8.93 16.75
CA VAL A 92 3.34 9.27 15.61
C VAL A 92 4.19 9.78 14.44
N PHE A 93 5.09 10.73 14.69
CA PHE A 93 5.98 11.27 13.66
C PHE A 93 6.89 10.21 13.05
N ALA A 94 7.53 9.37 13.89
CA ALA A 94 8.36 8.27 13.45
C ALA A 94 7.59 7.28 12.57
N THR A 95 6.34 6.98 12.94
CA THR A 95 5.47 6.08 12.16
C THR A 95 5.15 6.66 10.79
N ILE A 96 4.82 7.96 10.71
CA ILE A 96 4.53 8.63 9.43
C ILE A 96 5.76 8.61 8.51
N VAL A 97 6.93 8.97 9.02
CA VAL A 97 8.18 8.98 8.25
C VAL A 97 8.53 7.57 7.74
N TRP A 98 8.42 6.58 8.63
CA TRP A 98 8.66 5.18 8.29
C TRP A 98 7.70 4.66 7.22
N ALA A 99 6.39 4.91 7.37
CA ALA A 99 5.38 4.49 6.41
C ALA A 99 5.57 5.18 5.05
N LEU A 100 5.89 6.48 5.03
CA LEU A 100 6.19 7.24 3.81
C LEU A 100 7.38 6.65 3.07
N TYR A 101 8.48 6.38 3.77
CA TYR A 101 9.63 5.69 3.20
C TYR A 101 9.24 4.36 2.55
N ARG A 102 8.47 3.52 3.26
CA ARG A 102 8.06 2.20 2.74
C ARG A 102 7.13 2.31 1.52
N VAL A 103 6.22 3.28 1.51
CA VAL A 103 5.34 3.52 0.35
C VAL A 103 6.16 3.97 -0.86
N ILE A 104 7.08 4.93 -0.69
CA ILE A 104 7.95 5.41 -1.78
C ILE A 104 8.82 4.27 -2.32
N ARG A 105 9.51 3.53 -1.45
CA ARG A 105 10.37 2.41 -1.85
C ARG A 105 9.60 1.32 -2.60
N GLY A 106 8.43 0.95 -2.08
CA GLY A 106 7.59 -0.07 -2.71
C GLY A 106 7.06 0.39 -4.07
N TRP A 107 6.68 1.66 -4.19
CA TRP A 107 6.16 2.20 -5.44
C TRP A 107 7.27 2.33 -6.50
N LEU A 108 8.48 2.71 -6.11
CA LEU A 108 9.63 2.71 -7.02
C LEU A 108 9.93 1.30 -7.55
N ALA A 109 9.93 0.28 -6.68
CA ALA A 109 10.10 -1.11 -7.11
C ALA A 109 9.05 -1.55 -8.14
N LEU A 110 7.79 -1.11 -7.97
CA LEU A 110 6.71 -1.38 -8.91
C LEU A 110 6.97 -0.76 -10.28
N VAL A 111 7.46 0.49 -10.31
CA VAL A 111 7.81 1.19 -11.56
C VAL A 111 8.95 0.48 -12.30
N GLU A 112 9.86 -0.14 -11.56
CA GLU A 112 10.97 -0.91 -12.10
C GLU A 112 10.59 -2.36 -12.49
N GLY A 113 9.34 -2.78 -12.23
CA GLY A 113 8.86 -4.12 -12.51
C GLY A 113 9.48 -5.21 -11.63
N ARG A 114 9.81 -4.89 -10.37
CA ARG A 114 10.43 -5.80 -9.39
C ARG A 114 9.64 -5.87 -8.10
N SER A 115 9.86 -6.93 -7.32
CA SER A 115 9.27 -7.05 -5.99
C SER A 115 10.01 -6.17 -4.98
N PRO A 116 9.32 -5.54 -4.01
CA PRO A 116 9.96 -4.68 -3.03
C PRO A 116 10.77 -5.45 -1.98
N VAL A 117 10.60 -6.77 -1.89
CA VAL A 117 11.40 -7.64 -1.01
C VAL A 117 12.76 -8.01 -1.59
N ASP A 118 13.01 -7.76 -2.88
CA ASP A 118 14.29 -8.08 -3.55
C ASP A 118 15.44 -7.11 -3.16
N TYR A 119 15.18 -6.19 -2.23
CA TYR A 119 16.11 -5.17 -1.73
C TYR A 119 16.73 -5.49 -0.36
N GLU A 120 16.37 -6.62 0.25
CA GLU A 120 16.86 -7.08 1.57
C GLU A 120 17.85 -8.24 1.46
#